data_AF-A0A508T499-F1
#
_entry.id   AF-A0A508T499-F1
#
_cell.length_a   1.000
_cell.length_b   1.000
_cell.length_c   1.000
_cell.angle_alpha   90.00
_cell.angle_beta   90.00
_cell.angle_gamma   90.00
#
_symmetry.space_group_name_H-M   'P 1'
#
loop_
_entity.id
_entity.type
_entity.pdbx_description
1 polymer ?
#
loop_
_entity_poly.entity_id
_entity_poly.type
_entity_poly.pdbx_seq_one_letter_code
_entity_poly.pdbx_strand_id
1 'polypeptide(L)'
;MRLARITDGTIGLVVGLPNGPHIVDIAKSVGVFAPHDPLSNGLLNGAFRDGGDWPSILTHWAHLQRPLKQLAHIAQTCPDHPGLVFQSLADQNLKGASASPIVAIDITDMPPLEQRDPTGRRAMERQFVTPARDAIETDTAAAPETAQVIGFVRPNKDESAER
;
A
#
# COMPACT_ATOMS: atom_id res chain seq x y z
N MET A 1 -1.97 -3.80 -1.68
CA MET A 1 -2.16 -5.22 -2.06
C MET A 1 -1.55 -6.08 -0.98
N ARG A 2 -2.15 -7.21 -0.62
CA ARG A 2 -1.68 -8.04 0.50
C ARG A 2 -1.51 -9.50 0.07
N LEU A 3 -0.35 -10.06 0.36
CA LEU A 3 -0.07 -11.48 0.19
C LEU A 3 -0.04 -12.17 1.55
N ALA A 4 -0.60 -13.37 1.65
CA ALA A 4 -0.66 -14.13 2.89
C ALA A 4 -0.33 -15.59 2.64
N ARG A 5 0.35 -16.23 3.59
CA ARG A 5 0.58 -17.67 3.54
C ARG A 5 -0.69 -18.42 3.95
N ILE A 6 -1.02 -19.45 3.19
CA ILE A 6 -2.18 -20.33 3.41
C ILE A 6 -1.71 -21.55 4.21
N THR A 7 -2.66 -22.26 4.85
CA THR A 7 -2.44 -23.43 5.71
C THR A 7 -1.58 -24.55 5.08
N ASP A 8 -1.52 -24.66 3.75
CA ASP A 8 -0.69 -25.62 3.00
C ASP A 8 0.73 -25.11 2.67
N GLY A 9 1.11 -23.94 3.18
CA GLY A 9 2.42 -23.32 2.93
C GLY A 9 2.49 -22.53 1.62
N THR A 10 1.42 -22.48 0.84
CA THR A 10 1.31 -21.68 -0.39
C THR A 10 1.06 -20.21 -0.08
N ILE A 11 1.33 -19.33 -1.06
CA ILE A 11 1.06 -17.89 -0.94
C ILE A 11 -0.20 -17.54 -1.74
N GLY A 12 -1.13 -16.87 -1.06
CA GLY A 12 -2.36 -16.36 -1.62
C GLY A 12 -2.44 -14.83 -1.63
N LEU A 13 -3.36 -14.32 -2.43
CA LEU A 13 -3.68 -12.90 -2.56
C LEU A 13 -4.94 -12.57 -1.76
N VAL A 14 -4.84 -11.66 -0.79
CA VAL A 14 -6.00 -11.23 -0.01
C VAL A 14 -6.80 -10.21 -0.83
N VAL A 15 -8.10 -10.47 -0.98
CA VAL A 15 -9.06 -9.62 -1.69
C VAL A 15 -10.29 -9.36 -0.82
N GLY A 16 -10.86 -8.16 -0.94
CA GLY A 16 -12.13 -7.84 -0.30
C GLY A 16 -13.30 -8.19 -1.23
N LEU A 17 -14.19 -9.06 -0.79
CA LEU A 17 -15.45 -9.37 -1.48
C LEU A 17 -16.64 -8.84 -0.65
N PRO A 18 -17.87 -8.74 -1.21
CA PRO A 18 -19.05 -8.29 -0.47
C PRO A 18 -19.34 -9.12 0.79
N ASN A 19 -19.00 -10.41 0.77
CA ASN A 19 -19.17 -11.32 1.90
C ASN A 19 -18.01 -11.31 2.91
N GLY A 20 -17.04 -10.40 2.73
CA GLY A 20 -15.88 -10.24 3.61
C GLY A 20 -14.53 -10.55 2.93
N PRO A 21 -13.44 -10.53 3.71
CA PRO A 21 -12.10 -10.78 3.19
C PRO A 21 -11.90 -12.26 2.82
N HIS A 22 -11.38 -12.49 1.61
CA HIS A 22 -11.07 -13.81 1.08
C HIS A 22 -9.63 -13.86 0.62
N ILE A 23 -9.08 -15.07 0.52
CA ILE A 23 -7.76 -15.32 -0.05
C ILE A 23 -7.94 -16.09 -1.36
N VAL A 24 -7.37 -15.55 -2.43
CA VAL A 24 -7.25 -16.24 -3.72
C VAL A 24 -5.96 -17.04 -3.70
N ASP A 25 -6.05 -18.35 -3.91
CA ASP A 25 -4.88 -19.21 -4.12
C ASP A 25 -4.27 -18.87 -5.49
N ILE A 26 -3.12 -18.21 -5.50
CA ILE A 26 -2.53 -17.66 -6.74
C ILE A 26 -2.14 -18.79 -7.69
N ALA A 27 -1.48 -19.83 -7.18
CA ALA A 27 -0.99 -20.95 -7.97
C ALA A 27 -2.14 -21.71 -8.64
N LYS A 28 -3.23 -21.94 -7.91
CA LYS A 28 -4.42 -22.61 -8.46
C LYS A 28 -5.28 -21.71 -9.34
N SER A 29 -5.11 -20.38 -9.24
CA SER A 29 -5.91 -19.40 -9.98
C SER A 29 -5.25 -18.83 -11.25
N VAL A 30 -4.04 -19.27 -11.62
CA VAL A 30 -3.35 -18.78 -12.84
C VAL A 30 -4.13 -19.08 -14.13
N GLY A 31 -5.01 -20.09 -14.10
CA GLY A 31 -5.87 -20.47 -15.21
C GLY A 31 -6.83 -19.36 -15.66
N VAL A 32 -7.13 -18.39 -14.80
CA VAL A 32 -7.95 -17.20 -15.12
C VAL A 32 -7.39 -16.40 -16.30
N PHE A 33 -6.07 -16.42 -16.48
CA PHE A 33 -5.42 -15.69 -17.56
C PHE A 33 -5.38 -16.47 -18.87
N ALA A 34 -5.70 -17.76 -18.89
CA ALA A 34 -5.69 -18.55 -20.12
C ALA A 34 -7.03 -18.44 -20.86
N PRO A 35 -7.05 -18.28 -22.20
CA PRO A 35 -5.91 -18.16 -23.13
C PRO A 35 -5.44 -16.70 -23.38
N HIS A 36 -6.09 -15.71 -22.78
CA HIS A 36 -6.01 -14.30 -23.20
C HIS A 36 -4.75 -13.55 -22.73
N ASP A 37 -4.06 -14.04 -21.71
CA ASP A 37 -2.87 -13.43 -21.12
C ASP A 37 -1.86 -14.51 -20.66
N PRO A 38 -1.18 -15.17 -21.62
CA PRO A 38 -0.20 -16.22 -21.30
C PRO A 38 1.03 -15.69 -20.55
N LEU A 39 1.34 -14.40 -20.68
CA LEU A 39 2.45 -13.77 -19.97
C LEU A 39 2.16 -13.69 -18.47
N SER A 40 1.02 -13.13 -18.09
CA SER A 40 0.61 -13.06 -16.68
C SER A 40 0.47 -14.45 -16.08
N ASN A 41 -0.08 -15.41 -16.84
CA ASN A 41 -0.11 -16.81 -16.44
C ASN A 41 1.31 -17.34 -16.15
N GLY A 42 2.23 -17.19 -17.12
CA GLY A 42 3.61 -17.67 -16.99
C GLY A 42 4.38 -17.05 -15.82
N LEU A 43 4.22 -15.74 -15.59
CA LEU A 43 4.86 -15.03 -14.48
C LEU A 43 4.36 -15.53 -13.12
N LEU A 44 3.05 -15.64 -12.95
CA LEU A 44 2.46 -16.12 -11.69
C LEU A 44 2.73 -17.61 -11.48
N ASN A 45 2.63 -18.42 -12.52
CA ASN A 45 2.95 -19.84 -12.42
C ASN A 45 4.43 -20.03 -12.05
N GLY A 46 5.34 -19.32 -12.71
CA GLY A 46 6.77 -19.38 -12.38
C GLY A 46 7.09 -18.97 -10.94
N ALA A 47 6.42 -17.94 -10.40
CA ALA A 47 6.69 -17.43 -9.06
C ALA A 47 5.97 -18.19 -7.92
N PHE A 48 4.83 -18.83 -8.19
CA PHE A 48 3.94 -19.36 -7.15
C PHE A 48 3.65 -20.87 -7.24
N ARG A 49 4.04 -21.56 -8.33
CA ARG A 49 3.68 -22.98 -8.57
C ARG A 49 4.04 -23.93 -7.43
N ASP A 50 5.22 -23.78 -6.84
CA ASP A 50 5.72 -24.63 -5.76
C ASP A 50 5.52 -24.00 -4.37
N GLY A 51 4.43 -23.23 -4.22
CA GLY A 51 4.06 -22.54 -2.98
C GLY A 51 4.60 -21.11 -2.87
N GLY A 52 5.62 -20.78 -3.67
CA GLY A 52 6.25 -19.46 -3.71
C GLY A 52 7.11 -19.19 -2.47
N ASP A 53 8.33 -18.72 -2.68
CA ASP A 53 9.21 -18.27 -1.61
C ASP A 53 9.26 -16.73 -1.55
N TRP A 54 9.24 -16.18 -0.34
CA TRP A 54 9.25 -14.73 -0.15
C TRP A 54 10.44 -14.03 -0.82
N PRO A 55 11.70 -14.55 -0.74
CA PRO A 55 12.83 -13.95 -1.43
C PRO A 55 12.60 -13.79 -2.94
N SER A 56 12.22 -14.86 -3.65
CA SER A 56 12.00 -14.78 -5.10
C SER A 56 10.87 -13.84 -5.47
N ILE A 57 9.78 -13.83 -4.70
CA ILE A 57 8.65 -12.91 -4.92
C ILE A 57 9.10 -11.46 -4.78
N LEU A 58 9.93 -11.16 -3.78
CA LEU A 58 10.47 -9.81 -3.58
C LEU A 58 11.46 -9.42 -4.67
N THR A 59 12.33 -10.34 -5.09
CA THR A 59 13.30 -10.11 -6.19
C THR A 59 12.60 -9.78 -7.50
N HIS A 60 11.48 -10.46 -7.81
CA HIS A 60 10.76 -10.27 -9.06
C HIS A 60 9.52 -9.38 -8.93
N TRP A 61 9.39 -8.65 -7.81
CA TRP A 61 8.17 -7.92 -7.45
C TRP A 61 7.67 -6.98 -8.55
N ALA A 62 8.56 -6.20 -9.17
CA ALA A 62 8.21 -5.26 -10.22
C ALA A 62 7.49 -5.93 -11.41
N HIS A 63 7.78 -7.19 -11.69
CA HIS A 63 7.14 -7.97 -12.74
C HIS A 63 5.84 -8.64 -12.29
N LEU A 64 5.72 -8.95 -11.00
CA LEU A 64 4.54 -9.60 -10.41
C LEU A 64 3.41 -8.62 -10.08
N GLN A 65 3.72 -7.32 -9.91
CA GLN A 65 2.71 -6.31 -9.55
C GLN A 65 1.53 -6.26 -10.52
N ARG A 66 1.80 -6.16 -11.83
CA ARG A 66 0.76 -6.08 -12.86
C ARG A 66 -0.15 -7.32 -12.87
N PRO A 67 0.38 -8.55 -13.00
CA PRO A 67 -0.46 -9.75 -13.03
C PRO A 67 -1.21 -9.97 -11.72
N LEU A 68 -0.62 -9.67 -10.56
CA LEU A 68 -1.32 -9.77 -9.27
C LEU A 68 -2.45 -8.75 -9.14
N LYS A 69 -2.25 -7.50 -9.58
CA LYS A 69 -3.32 -6.48 -9.62
C LYS A 69 -4.47 -6.93 -10.53
N GLN A 70 -4.14 -7.52 -11.67
CA GLN A 70 -5.13 -8.02 -12.62
C GLN A 70 -5.90 -9.22 -12.03
N LEU A 71 -5.22 -10.14 -11.35
CA LEU A 71 -5.88 -11.23 -10.61
C LEU A 71 -6.83 -10.69 -9.54
N ALA A 72 -6.38 -9.72 -8.74
CA ALA A 72 -7.22 -9.07 -7.73
C ALA A 72 -8.44 -8.39 -8.34
N HIS A 73 -8.28 -7.75 -9.50
CA HIS A 73 -9.38 -7.11 -10.22
C HIS A 73 -10.40 -8.13 -10.72
N ILE A 74 -9.95 -9.23 -11.33
CA ILE A 74 -10.84 -10.30 -11.79
C ILE A 74 -11.57 -10.94 -10.62
N ALA A 75 -10.87 -11.20 -9.51
CA ALA A 75 -11.48 -11.74 -8.31
C ALA A 75 -12.60 -10.86 -7.73
N GLN A 76 -12.44 -9.53 -7.81
CA GLN A 76 -13.44 -8.57 -7.33
C GLN A 76 -14.61 -8.36 -8.30
N THR A 77 -14.35 -8.44 -9.61
CA THR A 77 -15.36 -8.15 -10.65
C THR A 77 -16.13 -9.39 -11.10
N CYS A 78 -15.51 -10.55 -11.05
CA CYS A 78 -16.07 -11.84 -11.46
C CYS A 78 -15.72 -12.93 -10.43
N PRO A 79 -16.25 -12.85 -9.20
CA PRO A 79 -15.94 -13.82 -8.15
C PRO A 79 -16.37 -15.25 -8.49
N ASP A 80 -17.36 -15.44 -9.37
CA ASP A 80 -17.81 -16.77 -9.80
C ASP A 80 -16.99 -17.34 -10.98
N HIS A 81 -15.87 -16.72 -11.34
CA HIS A 81 -15.04 -17.18 -12.45
C HIS A 81 -14.49 -18.59 -12.16
N PRO A 82 -14.66 -19.58 -13.07
CA PRO A 82 -14.35 -20.99 -12.80
C PRO A 82 -12.85 -21.26 -12.56
N GLY A 83 -11.99 -20.36 -13.05
CA GLY A 83 -10.55 -20.42 -12.80
C GLY A 83 -10.10 -19.85 -11.45
N LEU A 84 -10.98 -19.24 -10.65
CA LEU A 84 -10.60 -18.68 -9.35
C LEU A 84 -10.81 -19.70 -8.23
N VAL A 85 -9.83 -19.79 -7.34
CA VAL A 85 -9.90 -20.62 -6.14
C VAL A 85 -9.83 -19.72 -4.92
N PHE A 86 -10.98 -19.55 -4.25
CA PHE A 86 -11.11 -18.77 -3.03
C PHE A 86 -11.02 -19.66 -1.79
N GLN A 87 -10.44 -19.09 -0.74
CA GLN A 87 -10.48 -19.62 0.62
C GLN A 87 -10.92 -18.50 1.55
N SER A 88 -11.91 -18.76 2.39
CA SER A 88 -12.36 -17.79 3.39
C SER A 88 -11.22 -17.52 4.39
N LEU A 89 -10.99 -16.25 4.69
CA LEU A 89 -10.01 -15.88 5.73
C LEU A 89 -10.44 -16.36 7.12
N ALA A 90 -11.75 -16.50 7.36
CA ALA A 90 -12.29 -17.03 8.62
C ALA A 90 -12.08 -18.54 8.76
N ASP A 91 -12.02 -19.27 7.65
CA ASP A 91 -11.79 -20.72 7.64
C ASP A 91 -10.31 -21.09 7.80
N GLN A 92 -9.40 -20.12 7.60
CA GLN A 92 -7.96 -20.24 7.87
C GLN A 92 -7.64 -20.24 9.37
N ASN A 93 -8.49 -20.86 10.19
CA ASN A 93 -8.23 -21.20 11.58
C ASN A 93 -6.85 -21.86 11.68
N LEU A 94 -5.82 -21.09 12.08
CA LEU A 94 -4.76 -21.33 13.07
C LEU A 94 -4.33 -22.79 13.37
N LYS A 95 -4.56 -23.73 12.47
CA LYS A 95 -4.25 -25.15 12.60
C LYS A 95 -2.86 -25.35 12.03
N GLY A 96 -1.91 -25.07 12.90
CA GLY A 96 -0.50 -25.25 12.63
C GLY A 96 0.22 -23.98 12.96
N ALA A 97 0.83 -23.96 14.14
CA ALA A 97 1.98 -23.13 14.41
C ALA A 97 3.05 -23.47 13.37
N SER A 98 2.94 -22.90 12.17
CA SER A 98 4.00 -22.95 11.18
C SER A 98 5.13 -22.13 11.77
N ALA A 99 6.30 -22.74 11.95
CA ALA A 99 7.54 -22.08 12.37
C ALA A 99 8.08 -21.07 11.34
N SER A 100 7.22 -20.58 10.43
CA SER A 100 7.55 -19.60 9.42
C SER A 100 7.42 -18.18 10.00
N PRO A 101 8.48 -17.36 9.97
CA PRO A 101 8.45 -16.03 10.60
C PRO A 101 7.56 -15.01 9.87
N ILE A 102 7.24 -15.24 8.58
CA ILE A 102 6.46 -14.30 7.76
C ILE A 102 5.14 -14.95 7.35
N VAL A 103 4.04 -14.46 7.93
CA VAL A 103 2.67 -14.95 7.70
C VAL A 103 1.97 -14.13 6.60
N ALA A 104 2.31 -12.86 6.45
CA ALA A 104 1.75 -12.00 5.42
C ALA A 104 2.69 -10.83 5.10
N ILE A 105 2.56 -10.28 3.88
CA ILE A 105 3.18 -9.03 3.45
C ILE A 105 2.09 -8.11 2.95
N ASP A 106 1.95 -6.97 3.62
CA ASP A 106 1.15 -5.83 3.14
C ASP A 106 2.03 -4.94 2.28
N ILE A 107 1.59 -4.69 1.05
CA ILE A 107 2.34 -3.96 0.03
C ILE A 107 1.54 -2.73 -0.37
N THR A 108 2.00 -1.59 0.12
CA THR A 108 1.48 -0.27 -0.25
C THR A 108 2.30 0.30 -1.39
N ASP A 109 1.64 0.72 -2.46
CA ASP A 109 2.29 1.47 -3.54
C ASP A 109 2.68 2.84 -2.96
N MET A 110 3.98 3.06 -2.72
CA MET A 110 4.50 4.37 -2.38
C MET A 110 4.89 5.12 -3.67
N PRO A 111 4.63 6.43 -3.77
CA PRO A 111 5.09 7.19 -4.92
C PRO A 111 6.62 7.09 -5.04
N PRO A 112 7.17 7.11 -6.27
CA PRO A 112 8.61 7.06 -6.50
C PRO A 112 9.33 8.08 -5.62
N LEU A 113 10.50 7.71 -5.10
CA LEU A 113 11.33 8.57 -4.26
C LEU A 113 11.59 9.95 -4.89
N GLU A 114 11.62 10.04 -6.23
CA GLU A 114 11.79 11.29 -6.97
C GLU A 114 10.64 12.30 -6.81
N GLN A 115 9.46 11.84 -6.37
CA GLN A 115 8.29 12.67 -6.06
C GLN A 115 8.24 13.06 -4.58
N ARG A 116 8.96 12.33 -3.73
CA ARG A 116 9.23 12.79 -2.38
C ARG A 116 10.31 13.85 -2.48
N ASP A 117 9.95 15.04 -2.06
CA ASP A 117 10.88 16.14 -1.86
C ASP A 117 11.18 16.20 -0.35
N PRO A 118 12.00 15.27 0.19
CA PRO A 118 12.25 15.19 1.63
C PRO A 118 12.92 16.45 2.17
N THR A 119 13.61 17.18 1.30
CA THR A 119 14.25 18.46 1.62
C THR A 119 13.30 19.65 1.47
N GLY A 120 12.09 19.46 0.93
CA GLY A 120 11.15 20.55 0.67
C GLY A 120 11.65 21.55 -0.37
N ARG A 121 12.67 21.20 -1.16
CA ARG A 121 13.32 22.11 -2.12
C ARG A 121 12.36 22.58 -3.20
N ARG A 122 11.56 21.68 -3.77
CA ARG A 122 10.54 22.02 -4.77
C ARG A 122 9.40 22.82 -4.15
N ALA A 123 9.08 22.60 -2.87
CA ALA A 123 8.13 23.44 -2.15
C ALA A 123 8.67 24.86 -1.96
N MET A 124 9.95 25.02 -1.63
CA MET A 124 10.62 26.32 -1.55
C MET A 124 10.66 27.00 -2.93
N GLU A 125 11.11 26.30 -3.99
CA GLU A 125 11.15 26.86 -5.35
C GLU A 125 9.79 27.40 -5.81
N ARG A 126 8.68 26.76 -5.44
CA ARG A 126 7.32 27.25 -5.76
C ARG A 126 6.89 28.49 -4.98
N GLN A 127 7.42 28.70 -3.77
CA GLN A 127 7.14 29.90 -2.98
C GLN A 127 7.92 31.13 -3.48
N PHE A 128 9.07 30.91 -4.13
CA PHE A 128 9.91 32.00 -4.65
C PHE A 128 9.65 32.35 -6.12
N VAL A 129 8.82 31.59 -6.84
CA VAL A 129 8.33 31.95 -8.19
C VAL A 129 6.98 32.66 -8.04
N THR A 130 7.01 33.87 -7.49
CA THR A 130 5.91 34.83 -7.65
C THR A 130 6.12 35.52 -9.00
N PRO A 131 5.16 35.51 -9.96
CA PRO A 131 5.28 36.38 -11.12
C PRO A 131 5.19 37.82 -10.63
N ALA A 132 6.12 38.66 -11.07
CA ALA A 132 6.07 40.09 -10.84
C ALA A 132 4.73 40.63 -11.34
N ARG A 133 3.85 41.02 -10.41
CA ARG A 133 2.72 41.88 -10.71
C ARG A 133 3.18 43.31 -10.52
N ASP A 134 3.70 43.86 -11.61
CA ASP A 134 3.63 45.29 -11.85
C ASP A 134 2.15 45.66 -12.00
N ALA A 135 1.60 46.33 -11.00
CA ALA A 135 0.51 47.29 -11.14
C ALA A 135 0.51 48.20 -9.91
N ILE A 136 1.04 49.41 -10.12
CA ILE A 136 0.96 50.58 -9.27
C ILE A 136 -0.50 51.11 -9.25
N GLU A 137 -0.82 51.92 -8.22
CA GLU A 137 -2.05 52.70 -7.95
C GLU A 137 -3.21 51.92 -7.28
N THR A 138 -3.84 52.38 -6.19
CA THR A 138 -4.05 53.74 -5.68
C THR A 138 -4.24 53.73 -4.15
N ASP A 139 -3.82 54.82 -3.52
CA ASP A 139 -4.03 55.28 -2.13
C ASP A 139 -5.42 54.97 -1.51
N THR A 140 -5.47 54.50 -0.25
CA THR A 140 -6.45 54.90 0.82
C THR A 140 -6.23 54.08 2.11
N ALA A 141 -5.76 54.79 3.15
CA ALA A 141 -6.05 54.69 4.59
C ALA A 141 -5.98 53.34 5.38
N ALA A 142 -4.96 53.27 6.25
CA ALA A 142 -5.00 52.95 7.69
C ALA A 142 -5.62 51.63 8.21
N ALA A 143 -4.75 50.68 8.60
CA ALA A 143 -4.56 50.18 9.98
C ALA A 143 -3.55 49.01 9.99
N PRO A 144 -2.57 48.94 10.92
CA PRO A 144 -1.65 47.80 11.01
C PRO A 144 -2.32 46.64 11.77
N GLU A 145 -2.61 45.56 11.06
CA GLU A 145 -3.08 44.31 11.68
C GLU A 145 -1.90 43.64 12.38
N THR A 146 -2.07 43.40 13.68
CA THR A 146 -1.05 43.00 14.64
C THR A 146 -0.56 41.56 14.40
N ALA A 147 0.75 41.41 14.18
CA ALA A 147 1.40 40.11 14.24
C ALA A 147 1.32 39.55 15.68
N GLN A 148 0.54 38.48 15.89
CA GLN A 148 0.49 37.79 17.18
C GLN A 148 1.67 36.81 17.30
N VAL A 149 2.61 37.13 18.19
CA VAL A 149 3.66 36.21 18.64
C VAL A 149 3.07 35.30 19.70
N ILE A 150 2.91 34.01 19.40
CA ILE A 150 2.49 33.00 20.38
C ILE A 150 3.72 32.52 21.15
N GLY A 151 3.86 32.96 22.40
CA GLY A 151 4.86 32.47 23.34
C GLY A 151 4.36 31.24 24.09
N PHE A 152 5.12 30.14 24.08
CA PHE A 152 4.83 28.95 24.88
C PHE A 152 5.39 29.12 26.30
N VAL A 153 4.52 29.22 27.30
CA VAL A 153 4.91 29.16 28.71
C VAL A 153 5.14 27.70 29.09
N ARG A 154 6.33 27.38 29.61
CA ARG A 154 6.59 26.08 30.25
C ARG A 154 5.89 26.04 31.61
N PRO A 155 5.09 25.01 31.93
CA PRO A 155 4.54 24.86 33.27
C PRO A 155 5.68 24.58 34.26
N ASN A 156 5.76 25.42 35.30
CA ASN A 156 6.64 25.21 36.44
C ASN A 156 6.22 23.91 37.14
N LYS A 157 7.20 23.05 37.38
CA LYS A 157 7.03 21.79 38.11
C LYS A 157 7.02 22.15 39.58
N ASP A 158 5.82 22.32 40.17
CA ASP A 158 5.70 22.56 41.59
C ASP A 158 6.24 21.35 42.38
N GLU A 159 7.14 21.72 43.27
CA GLU A 159 7.89 20.90 44.19
C GLU A 159 6.94 20.37 45.26
N SER A 160 6.48 19.13 45.12
CA SER A 160 5.89 18.39 46.24
C SER A 160 7.04 17.79 47.05
N ALA A 161 7.47 18.52 48.08
CA ALA A 161 8.42 18.05 49.07
C ALA A 161 7.78 16.97 49.95
N GLU A 162 8.46 15.83 50.04
CA GLU A 162 8.34 14.86 51.13
C GLU A 162 8.56 15.53 52.49
N ARG A 163 7.64 15.32 53.43
CA ARG A 163 7.86 14.56 54.68
C ARG A 163 6.62 14.56 55.57
#